data_AF-A0A7W0WCM1-F1
#
_entry.id   AF-A0A7W0WCM1-F1
#
_cell.length_a   1.000
_cell.length_b   1.000
_cell.length_c   1.000
_cell.angle_alpha   90.00
_cell.angle_beta   90.00
_cell.angle_gamma   90.00
#
_symmetry.space_group_name_H-M   'P 1'
#
loop_
_entity.id
_entity.type
_entity.pdbx_description
1 polymer ?
#
loop_
_entity_poly.entity_id
_entity_poly.type
_entity_poly.pdbx_seq_one_letter_code
_entity_poly.pdbx_strand_id
1 'polypeptide(L)'
;AVYQVNLVQHLSADFAGDPAALAARLSVFWPCTLAGEDWAIVSASPELFLARRGRRVWTSPIKGTRPLGEHVEGEKDSAEHVMIVDLERNDLSRVCEAGSVRWPELMAERELAGVTHLVSRVEGALRPDVGLAELLAATFPGGSVTGAPKIAAVDLIAELEPVGRGASMGALGTVRGNGDLELTLTIRTFAIGEGTIHLWVGGGIVWDSEPEAEIDESWTKARPLLAAIGARAPVDAVVR
;
A
#
# COMPACT_ATOMS: atom_id res chain seq x y z
N ALA A 1 -13.09 15.70 -10.08
CA ALA A 1 -13.16 14.53 -10.98
C ALA A 1 -11.85 13.78 -10.90
N VAL A 2 -11.90 12.46 -10.81
CA VAL A 2 -10.73 11.57 -10.72
C VAL A 2 -10.85 10.46 -11.78
N TYR A 3 -9.73 9.92 -12.21
CA TYR A 3 -9.67 8.70 -13.04
C TYR A 3 -9.77 7.44 -12.19
N GLN A 4 -9.19 7.49 -10.98
CA GLN A 4 -9.21 6.41 -10.00
C GLN A 4 -9.23 7.00 -8.59
N VAL A 5 -9.95 6.35 -7.68
CA VAL A 5 -9.86 6.57 -6.23
C VAL A 5 -9.78 5.23 -5.50
N ASN A 6 -8.85 5.09 -4.56
CA ASN A 6 -8.75 3.91 -3.72
C ASN A 6 -9.63 4.12 -2.49
N LEU A 7 -10.68 3.30 -2.34
CA LEU A 7 -11.56 3.34 -1.18
C LEU A 7 -11.38 2.08 -0.35
N VAL A 8 -11.46 2.22 0.98
CA VAL A 8 -11.34 1.11 1.91
C VAL A 8 -12.55 0.99 2.82
N GLN A 9 -12.88 -0.25 3.17
CA GLN A 9 -13.69 -0.56 4.34
C GLN A 9 -12.79 -0.74 5.56
N HIS A 10 -13.35 -0.48 6.74
CA HIS A 10 -12.69 -0.59 8.03
C HIS A 10 -13.25 -1.76 8.83
N LEU A 11 -12.38 -2.64 9.27
CA LEU A 11 -12.68 -3.75 10.17
C LEU A 11 -12.04 -3.47 11.53
N SER A 12 -12.79 -3.71 12.60
CA SER A 12 -12.28 -3.57 13.96
C SER A 12 -12.84 -4.65 14.89
N ALA A 13 -12.11 -4.94 15.95
CA ALA A 13 -12.54 -5.82 17.04
C ALA A 13 -11.78 -5.47 18.34
N ASP A 14 -12.34 -5.86 19.47
CA ASP A 14 -11.63 -5.81 20.75
C ASP A 14 -10.37 -6.68 20.69
N PHE A 15 -9.29 -6.19 21.27
CA PHE A 15 -7.98 -6.83 21.27
C PHE A 15 -7.37 -6.84 22.67
N ALA A 16 -7.27 -8.04 23.24
CA ALA A 16 -6.57 -8.31 24.50
C ALA A 16 -5.36 -9.24 24.29
N GLY A 17 -4.85 -9.31 23.06
CA GLY A 17 -3.75 -10.20 22.67
C GLY A 17 -2.37 -9.53 22.78
N ASP A 18 -1.33 -10.32 22.51
CA ASP A 18 0.06 -9.84 22.37
C ASP A 18 0.35 -9.50 20.89
N PRO A 19 0.74 -8.25 20.56
CA PRO A 19 1.15 -7.89 19.20
C PRO A 19 2.31 -8.73 18.65
N ALA A 20 3.24 -9.21 19.50
CA ALA A 20 4.32 -10.08 19.05
C ALA A 20 3.78 -11.46 18.60
N ALA A 21 2.79 -11.99 19.32
CA ALA A 21 2.10 -13.21 18.91
C ALA A 21 1.30 -13.01 17.61
N LEU A 22 0.73 -11.82 17.39
CA LEU A 22 0.11 -11.45 16.11
C LEU A 22 1.13 -11.46 14.96
N ALA A 23 2.28 -10.82 15.14
CA ALA A 23 3.36 -10.81 14.15
C ALA A 23 3.88 -12.23 13.85
N ALA A 24 4.01 -13.09 14.86
CA ALA A 24 4.40 -14.48 14.67
C ALA A 24 3.41 -15.26 13.78
N ARG A 25 2.10 -15.02 13.95
CA ARG A 25 1.05 -15.61 13.10
C ARG A 25 1.11 -15.13 11.65
N LEU A 26 1.58 -13.90 11.43
CA LEU A 26 1.74 -13.30 10.10
C LEU A 26 3.11 -13.59 9.47
N SER A 27 3.97 -14.38 10.12
CA SER A 27 5.36 -14.65 9.67
C SER A 27 5.48 -15.17 8.24
N VAL A 28 4.46 -15.87 7.72
CA VAL A 28 4.38 -16.29 6.31
C VAL A 28 4.44 -15.13 5.32
N PHE A 29 4.04 -13.93 5.75
CA PHE A 29 4.08 -12.68 4.98
C PHE A 29 5.25 -11.76 5.36
N TRP A 30 6.17 -12.22 6.23
CA TRP A 30 7.40 -11.51 6.58
C TRP A 30 7.12 -10.10 7.14
N PRO A 31 6.34 -9.99 8.24
CA PRO A 31 5.77 -8.73 8.65
C PRO A 31 6.83 -7.78 9.23
N CYS A 32 6.65 -6.49 8.98
CA CYS A 32 7.34 -5.43 9.70
C CYS A 32 6.50 -5.02 10.90
N THR A 33 7.11 -4.98 12.09
CA THR A 33 6.42 -4.59 13.34
C THR A 33 7.07 -3.36 13.95
N LEU A 34 6.24 -2.40 14.36
CA LEU A 34 6.63 -1.27 15.19
C LEU A 34 5.67 -1.23 16.39
N ALA A 35 6.21 -1.20 17.61
CA ALA A 35 5.41 -1.20 18.82
C ALA A 35 5.88 -0.15 19.83
N GLY A 36 4.92 0.40 20.57
CA GLY A 36 5.13 1.23 21.76
C GLY A 36 4.52 0.56 22.99
N GLU A 37 4.26 1.36 24.03
CA GLU A 37 3.72 0.86 25.31
C GLU A 37 2.30 0.30 25.16
N ASP A 38 1.39 1.03 24.51
CA ASP A 38 -0.04 0.67 24.39
C ASP A 38 -0.53 0.56 22.93
N TRP A 39 0.39 0.48 21.98
CA TRP A 39 0.05 0.42 20.55
C TRP A 39 1.06 -0.41 19.77
N ALA A 40 0.60 -0.97 18.65
CA ALA A 40 1.45 -1.67 17.71
C ALA A 40 0.94 -1.56 16.27
N ILE A 41 1.87 -1.60 15.32
CA ILE A 41 1.62 -1.70 13.89
C ILE A 41 2.29 -2.98 13.42
N VAL A 42 1.51 -3.91 12.87
CA VAL A 42 2.01 -5.16 12.29
C VAL A 42 1.63 -5.18 10.82
N SER A 43 2.59 -4.81 9.97
CA SER A 43 2.40 -4.68 8.52
C SER A 43 2.92 -5.90 7.77
N ALA A 44 2.04 -6.58 7.04
CA ALA A 44 2.38 -7.67 6.12
C ALA A 44 2.44 -7.18 4.67
N SER A 45 2.84 -5.92 4.47
CA SER A 45 2.89 -5.27 3.15
C SER A 45 4.08 -5.75 2.32
N PRO A 46 3.85 -6.19 1.08
CA PRO A 46 4.92 -6.47 0.13
C PRO A 46 5.30 -5.25 -0.73
N GLU A 47 4.57 -4.13 -0.65
CA GLU A 47 4.72 -3.01 -1.56
C GLU A 47 5.70 -1.96 -1.02
N LEU A 48 6.74 -1.68 -1.80
CA LEU A 48 7.71 -0.63 -1.49
C LEU A 48 7.15 0.73 -1.88
N PHE A 49 6.85 1.56 -0.88
CA PHE A 49 6.48 2.95 -1.09
C PHE A 49 7.65 3.78 -1.61
N LEU A 50 8.79 3.71 -0.93
CA LEU A 50 9.92 4.56 -1.25
C LEU A 50 11.21 3.99 -0.69
N ALA A 51 12.26 3.99 -1.50
CA ALA A 51 13.61 3.72 -1.06
C ALA A 51 14.58 4.74 -1.64
N ARG A 52 15.64 5.02 -0.86
CA ARG A 52 16.73 5.91 -1.23
C ARG A 52 18.07 5.29 -0.87
N ARG A 53 19.03 5.39 -1.78
CA ARG A 53 20.46 5.12 -1.54
C ARG A 53 21.29 6.23 -2.18
N GLY A 54 21.94 7.05 -1.36
CA GLY A 54 22.62 8.26 -1.79
C GLY A 54 21.64 9.23 -2.46
N ARG A 55 21.81 9.47 -3.77
CA ARG A 55 20.91 10.30 -4.59
C ARG A 55 19.90 9.49 -5.40
N ARG A 56 20.05 8.17 -5.49
CA ARG A 56 19.09 7.33 -6.21
C ARG A 56 17.87 7.12 -5.33
N VAL A 57 16.68 7.40 -5.86
CA VAL A 57 15.38 7.17 -5.22
C VAL A 57 14.51 6.32 -6.13
N TRP A 58 13.69 5.45 -5.55
CA TRP A 58 12.73 4.65 -6.31
C TRP A 58 11.52 4.25 -5.47
N THR A 59 10.43 3.97 -6.17
CA THR A 59 9.20 3.31 -5.68
C THR A 59 8.98 2.04 -6.49
N SER A 60 8.21 1.09 -5.94
CA SER A 60 7.88 -0.15 -6.66
C SER A 60 6.43 -0.55 -6.43
N PRO A 61 5.49 0.04 -7.19
CA PRO A 61 4.08 -0.28 -7.07
C PRO A 61 3.85 -1.70 -7.58
N ILE A 62 2.90 -2.38 -6.96
CA ILE A 62 2.55 -3.75 -7.30
C ILE A 62 1.08 -3.83 -7.73
N LYS A 63 0.79 -4.74 -8.66
CA LYS A 63 -0.58 -5.11 -9.03
C LYS A 63 -0.69 -6.62 -9.16
N GLY A 64 -1.90 -7.12 -8.91
CA GLY A 64 -2.18 -8.54 -8.97
C GLY A 64 -1.52 -9.32 -7.83
N THR A 65 -2.16 -10.41 -7.45
CA THR A 65 -1.57 -11.43 -6.58
C THR A 65 -2.07 -12.75 -7.09
N ARG A 66 -1.15 -13.65 -7.44
CA ARG A 66 -1.48 -15.00 -7.87
C ARG A 66 -0.63 -16.03 -7.13
N PRO A 67 -1.12 -17.28 -7.00
CA PRO A 67 -0.28 -18.40 -6.60
C PRO A 67 0.99 -18.47 -7.45
N LEU A 68 2.07 -19.03 -6.88
CA LEU A 68 3.33 -19.22 -7.59
C LEU A 68 3.12 -20.04 -8.88
N GLY A 69 3.69 -19.56 -9.98
CA GLY A 69 3.62 -20.23 -11.28
C GLY A 69 2.36 -19.96 -12.11
N GLU A 70 1.45 -19.09 -11.65
CA GLU A 70 0.31 -18.62 -12.45
C GLU A 70 0.59 -17.25 -13.07
N HIS A 71 0.24 -17.09 -14.35
CA HIS A 71 0.39 -15.85 -15.11
C HIS A 71 -0.59 -14.78 -14.65
N VAL A 72 -0.13 -13.55 -14.48
CA VAL A 72 -0.98 -12.43 -14.07
C VAL A 72 -1.41 -11.64 -15.30
N GLU A 73 -2.57 -11.95 -15.91
CA GLU A 73 -3.10 -11.16 -17.04
C GLU A 73 -4.55 -10.73 -16.84
N GLY A 74 -4.79 -9.43 -17.05
CA GLY A 74 -6.09 -8.78 -17.18
C GLY A 74 -5.91 -7.39 -17.79
N GLU A 75 -6.61 -7.06 -18.89
CA GLU A 75 -6.45 -5.77 -19.59
C GLU A 75 -6.80 -4.59 -18.68
N LYS A 76 -7.86 -4.72 -17.86
CA LYS A 76 -8.31 -3.71 -16.88
C LYS A 76 -7.24 -3.42 -15.82
N ASP A 77 -6.60 -4.46 -15.32
CA ASP A 77 -5.54 -4.34 -14.29
C ASP A 77 -4.30 -3.61 -14.81
N SER A 78 -3.99 -3.73 -16.12
CA SER A 78 -2.86 -3.06 -16.73
C SER A 78 -3.06 -1.55 -16.87
N ALA A 79 -4.26 -1.10 -17.24
CA ALA A 79 -4.57 0.31 -17.37
C ALA A 79 -4.50 1.04 -16.02
N GLU A 80 -5.07 0.45 -14.97
CA GLU A 80 -4.99 0.99 -13.61
C GLU A 80 -3.53 1.11 -13.15
N HIS A 81 -2.75 0.05 -13.35
CA HIS A 81 -1.36 0.02 -12.92
C HIS A 81 -0.49 1.04 -13.64
N VAL A 82 -0.70 1.23 -14.95
CA VAL A 82 0.01 2.27 -15.73
C VAL A 82 -0.32 3.67 -15.22
N MET A 83 -1.58 3.94 -14.86
CA MET A 83 -1.95 5.23 -14.25
C MET A 83 -1.20 5.49 -12.94
N ILE A 84 -1.03 4.48 -12.09
CA ILE A 84 -0.26 4.59 -10.85
C ILE A 84 1.23 4.85 -11.15
N VAL A 85 1.83 4.10 -12.08
CA VAL A 85 3.22 4.31 -12.51
C VAL A 85 3.43 5.75 -13.01
N ASP A 86 2.50 6.29 -13.80
CA ASP A 86 2.57 7.66 -14.29
C ASP A 86 2.44 8.70 -13.19
N LEU A 87 1.56 8.47 -12.22
CA LEU A 87 1.43 9.32 -11.04
C LEU A 87 2.73 9.35 -10.23
N GLU A 88 3.36 8.20 -10.01
CA GLU A 88 4.63 8.11 -9.27
C GLU A 88 5.82 8.70 -10.04
N ARG A 89 5.83 8.57 -11.38
CA ARG A 89 6.77 9.29 -12.24
C ARG A 89 6.63 10.80 -12.03
N ASN A 90 5.39 11.30 -12.02
CA ASN A 90 5.11 12.70 -11.76
C ASN A 90 5.59 13.12 -10.37
N ASP A 91 5.32 12.34 -9.33
CA ASP A 91 5.78 12.65 -7.97
C ASP A 91 7.30 12.77 -7.87
N LEU A 92 8.03 11.77 -8.38
CA LEU A 92 9.49 11.79 -8.37
C LEU A 92 10.06 12.94 -9.22
N SER A 93 9.40 13.30 -10.33
CA SER A 93 9.86 14.40 -11.19
C SER A 93 9.95 15.75 -10.47
N ARG A 94 9.14 15.95 -9.41
CA ARG A 94 9.14 17.17 -8.60
C ARG A 94 10.41 17.34 -7.77
N VAL A 95 11.14 16.27 -7.50
CA VAL A 95 12.32 16.24 -6.61
C VAL A 95 13.58 15.65 -7.27
N CYS A 96 13.45 15.04 -8.43
CA CYS A 96 14.56 14.51 -9.20
C CYS A 96 15.15 15.53 -10.18
N GLU A 97 16.36 15.27 -10.65
CA GLU A 97 16.97 15.97 -11.78
C GLU A 97 16.13 15.75 -13.04
N ALA A 98 15.98 16.82 -13.84
CA ALA A 98 15.23 16.75 -15.08
C ALA A 98 15.79 15.65 -16.01
N GLY A 99 14.91 14.80 -16.55
CA GLY A 99 15.28 13.68 -17.42
C GLY A 99 15.88 12.47 -16.71
N SER A 100 16.07 12.49 -15.38
CA SER A 100 16.60 11.33 -14.65
C SER A 100 15.55 10.29 -14.29
N VAL A 101 14.26 10.67 -14.26
CA VAL A 101 13.16 9.77 -13.89
C VAL A 101 12.88 8.79 -15.02
N ARG A 102 12.94 7.50 -14.71
CA ARG A 102 12.75 6.38 -15.64
C ARG A 102 12.03 5.22 -14.96
N TRP A 103 11.49 4.31 -15.75
CA TRP A 103 10.78 3.12 -15.27
C TRP A 103 11.42 1.86 -15.87
N PRO A 104 12.52 1.35 -15.30
CA PRO A 104 13.27 0.25 -15.89
C PRO A 104 12.51 -1.08 -15.90
N GLU A 105 11.47 -1.22 -15.07
CA GLU A 105 10.62 -2.40 -14.98
C GLU A 105 9.16 -1.93 -15.04
N LEU A 106 8.38 -2.47 -15.97
CA LEU A 106 6.95 -2.22 -16.10
C LEU A 106 6.22 -3.55 -16.13
N MET A 107 5.35 -3.77 -15.15
CA MET A 107 4.54 -4.98 -14.97
C MET A 107 5.37 -6.27 -15.12
N ALA A 108 6.56 -6.29 -14.50
CA ALA A 108 7.41 -7.46 -14.50
C ALA A 108 6.93 -8.46 -13.44
N GLU A 109 6.77 -9.72 -13.80
CA GLU A 109 6.45 -10.76 -12.82
C GLU A 109 7.60 -10.97 -11.84
N ARG A 110 7.26 -10.96 -10.54
CA ARG A 110 8.19 -11.18 -9.43
C ARG A 110 7.53 -12.06 -8.38
N GLU A 111 8.30 -13.00 -7.86
CA GLU A 111 7.91 -13.77 -6.69
C GLU A 111 8.29 -12.99 -5.43
N LEU A 112 7.28 -12.53 -4.67
CA LEU A 112 7.47 -11.83 -3.39
C LEU A 112 6.55 -12.47 -2.35
N ALA A 113 7.07 -12.70 -1.14
CA ALA A 113 6.29 -13.25 -0.02
C ALA A 113 5.50 -14.55 -0.36
N GLY A 114 6.06 -15.40 -1.24
CA GLY A 114 5.47 -16.70 -1.60
C GLY A 114 4.33 -16.63 -2.63
N VAL A 115 4.17 -15.52 -3.33
CA VAL A 115 3.17 -15.30 -4.39
C VAL A 115 3.80 -14.52 -5.56
N THR A 116 3.18 -14.60 -6.74
CA THR A 116 3.58 -13.84 -7.92
C THR A 116 2.83 -12.50 -7.98
N HIS A 117 3.58 -11.41 -8.18
CA HIS A 117 3.09 -10.06 -8.36
C HIS A 117 3.61 -9.46 -9.68
N LEU A 118 2.82 -8.56 -10.28
CA LEU A 118 3.33 -7.64 -11.28
C LEU A 118 3.92 -6.44 -10.59
N VAL A 119 5.22 -6.26 -10.73
CA VAL A 119 5.98 -5.19 -10.09
C VAL A 119 6.43 -4.23 -11.18
N SER A 120 6.22 -2.94 -10.94
CA SER A 120 6.91 -1.90 -11.70
C SER A 120 7.90 -1.20 -10.81
N ARG A 121 8.88 -0.54 -11.43
CA ARG A 121 9.86 0.27 -10.74
C ARG A 121 9.90 1.63 -11.39
N VAL A 122 9.74 2.68 -10.59
CA VAL A 122 10.01 4.06 -11.02
C VAL A 122 11.16 4.58 -10.20
N GLU A 123 12.18 5.12 -10.86
CA GLU A 123 13.38 5.60 -10.20
C GLU A 123 13.92 6.89 -10.81
N GLY A 124 14.68 7.66 -10.03
CA GLY A 124 15.36 8.87 -10.50
C GLY A 124 16.54 9.25 -9.62
N ALA A 125 17.24 10.32 -10.03
CA ALA A 125 18.31 10.92 -9.25
C ALA A 125 17.77 12.19 -8.57
N LEU A 126 17.74 12.21 -7.24
CA LEU A 126 17.35 13.39 -6.46
C LEU A 126 18.25 14.57 -6.80
N ARG A 127 17.69 15.78 -6.87
CA ARG A 127 18.50 17.00 -6.92
C ARG A 127 19.40 17.11 -5.67
N PRO A 128 20.57 17.77 -5.76
CA PRO A 128 21.55 17.79 -4.67
C PRO A 128 21.05 18.36 -3.34
N ASP A 129 20.05 19.24 -3.38
CA ASP A 129 19.49 20.01 -2.27
C ASP A 129 18.23 19.39 -1.64
N VAL A 130 17.72 18.29 -2.19
CA VAL A 130 16.49 17.67 -1.71
C VAL A 130 16.73 16.91 -0.41
N GLY A 131 16.11 17.42 0.65
CA GLY A 131 16.05 16.78 1.96
C GLY A 131 14.94 15.74 2.09
N LEU A 132 14.92 15.02 3.21
CA LEU A 132 13.90 14.01 3.51
C LEU A 132 12.47 14.60 3.51
N ALA A 133 12.28 15.76 4.11
CA ALA A 133 10.96 16.39 4.21
C ALA A 133 10.37 16.75 2.83
N GLU A 134 11.19 17.32 1.95
CA GLU A 134 10.79 17.65 0.58
C GLU A 134 10.49 16.39 -0.24
N LEU A 135 11.34 15.35 -0.09
CA LEU A 135 11.12 14.05 -0.72
C LEU A 135 9.77 13.45 -0.31
N LEU A 136 9.49 13.36 1.00
CA LEU A 136 8.24 12.81 1.50
C LEU A 136 7.03 13.67 1.11
N ALA A 137 7.15 15.01 1.14
CA ALA A 137 6.08 15.91 0.71
C ALA A 137 5.74 15.79 -0.78
N ALA A 138 6.71 15.38 -1.61
CA ALA A 138 6.49 15.17 -3.03
C ALA A 138 5.80 13.83 -3.34
N THR A 139 6.10 12.78 -2.57
CA THR A 139 5.69 11.40 -2.89
C THR A 139 4.57 10.86 -2.02
N PHE A 140 4.43 11.32 -0.78
CA PHE A 140 3.43 10.83 0.17
C PHE A 140 2.10 11.59 0.04
N PRO A 141 0.94 10.95 0.22
CA PRO A 141 0.72 9.49 0.32
C PRO A 141 0.95 8.75 -1.01
N GLY A 142 1.21 7.44 -0.95
CA GLY A 142 1.52 6.63 -2.14
C GLY A 142 0.37 6.57 -3.16
N GLY A 143 0.71 6.48 -4.44
CA GLY A 143 -0.27 6.45 -5.55
C GLY A 143 -1.24 5.29 -5.45
N SER A 144 -0.73 4.07 -5.20
CA SER A 144 -1.50 2.82 -5.15
C SER A 144 -2.62 2.81 -4.11
N VAL A 145 -2.50 3.65 -3.08
CA VAL A 145 -3.45 3.72 -1.95
C VAL A 145 -4.27 5.01 -1.95
N THR A 146 -4.14 5.83 -3.00
CA THR A 146 -4.88 7.10 -3.11
C THR A 146 -5.71 7.14 -4.38
N GLY A 147 -5.07 7.30 -5.54
CA GLY A 147 -5.74 7.46 -6.83
C GLY A 147 -5.18 8.61 -7.65
N ALA A 148 -5.74 8.82 -8.83
CA ALA A 148 -5.24 9.79 -9.81
C ALA A 148 -6.38 10.68 -10.33
N PRO A 149 -6.23 12.02 -10.34
CA PRO A 149 -5.14 12.82 -9.76
C PRO A 149 -5.12 12.77 -8.22
N LYS A 150 -3.92 12.69 -7.63
CA LYS A 150 -3.73 12.40 -6.19
C LYS A 150 -4.51 13.31 -5.24
N ILE A 151 -4.38 14.63 -5.39
CA ILE A 151 -5.01 15.59 -4.46
C ILE A 151 -6.54 15.42 -4.47
N ALA A 152 -7.14 15.38 -5.66
CA ALA A 152 -8.58 15.19 -5.79
C ALA A 152 -9.06 13.81 -5.28
N ALA A 153 -8.24 12.76 -5.44
CA ALA A 153 -8.55 11.45 -4.88
C ALA A 153 -8.50 11.45 -3.34
N VAL A 154 -7.52 12.13 -2.74
CA VAL A 154 -7.41 12.29 -1.29
C VAL A 154 -8.59 13.09 -0.73
N ASP A 155 -9.03 14.15 -1.41
CA ASP A 155 -10.21 14.93 -0.99
C ASP A 155 -11.47 14.05 -1.00
N LEU A 156 -11.65 13.23 -2.05
CA LEU A 156 -12.78 12.29 -2.13
C LEU A 156 -12.71 11.19 -1.07
N ILE A 157 -11.52 10.66 -0.77
CA ILE A 157 -11.32 9.70 0.31
C ILE A 157 -11.79 10.31 1.64
N ALA A 158 -11.39 11.55 1.92
CA ALA A 158 -11.77 12.24 3.15
C ALA A 158 -13.28 12.55 3.23
N GLU A 159 -13.94 12.73 2.09
CA GLU A 159 -15.39 12.92 2.02
C GLU A 159 -16.17 11.61 2.21
N LEU A 160 -15.70 10.51 1.63
CA LEU A 160 -16.44 9.25 1.51
C LEU A 160 -16.16 8.26 2.65
N GLU A 161 -14.94 8.23 3.19
CA GLU A 161 -14.60 7.28 4.25
C GLU A 161 -15.08 7.79 5.62
N PRO A 162 -15.88 7.00 6.35
CA PRO A 162 -16.49 7.46 7.61
C PRO A 162 -15.47 7.56 8.77
N VAL A 163 -14.27 7.03 8.58
CA VAL A 163 -13.19 7.00 9.59
C VAL A 163 -11.85 7.26 8.91
N GLY A 164 -10.92 7.86 9.66
CA GLY A 164 -9.54 7.99 9.18
C GLY A 164 -8.83 6.63 9.05
N ARG A 165 -7.82 6.58 8.18
CA ARG A 165 -7.05 5.35 7.90
C ARG A 165 -6.00 5.00 8.96
N GLY A 166 -5.81 5.87 9.96
CA GLY A 166 -4.85 5.65 11.05
C GLY A 166 -3.45 5.31 10.54
N ALA A 167 -2.92 4.16 10.96
CA ALA A 167 -1.63 3.66 10.52
C ALA A 167 -1.67 2.89 9.18
N SER A 168 -2.84 2.73 8.55
CA SER A 168 -2.97 2.09 7.23
C SER A 168 -2.86 3.12 6.11
N MET A 169 -2.46 2.65 4.91
CA MET A 169 -2.25 3.49 3.72
C MET A 169 -1.24 4.63 3.90
N GLY A 170 -0.46 4.59 4.99
CA GLY A 170 0.74 5.38 5.21
C GLY A 170 1.99 4.61 4.79
N ALA A 171 3.08 4.79 5.54
CA ALA A 171 4.35 4.10 5.27
C ALA A 171 5.08 3.69 6.55
N LEU A 172 5.75 2.54 6.52
CA LEU A 172 6.51 1.99 7.64
C LEU A 172 7.88 1.50 7.16
N GLY A 173 8.93 1.76 7.94
CA GLY A 173 10.25 1.23 7.62
C GLY A 173 11.37 1.99 8.30
N THR A 174 12.53 2.07 7.65
CA THR A 174 13.75 2.63 8.23
C THR A 174 14.17 3.91 7.54
N VAL A 175 14.62 4.88 8.35
CA VAL A 175 15.32 6.08 7.89
C VAL A 175 16.65 6.13 8.63
N ARG A 176 17.74 6.21 7.88
CA ARG A 176 19.11 6.21 8.41
C ARG A 176 19.61 7.64 8.56
N GLY A 177 20.59 7.84 9.45
CA GLY A 177 21.16 9.18 9.70
C GLY A 177 21.84 9.83 8.48
N ASN A 178 22.22 9.03 7.47
CA ASN A 178 22.74 9.53 6.19
C ASN A 178 21.63 9.91 5.18
N GLY A 179 20.36 9.80 5.57
CA GLY A 179 19.19 10.09 4.74
C GLY A 179 18.72 8.94 3.85
N ASP A 180 19.44 7.80 3.82
CA ASP A 180 18.95 6.60 3.14
C ASP A 180 17.73 6.04 3.85
N LEU A 181 16.76 5.56 3.08
CA LEU A 181 15.51 5.05 3.62
C LEU A 181 14.99 3.86 2.84
N GLU A 182 14.14 3.09 3.49
CA GLU A 182 13.33 2.05 2.89
C GLU A 182 12.01 2.00 3.66
N LEU A 183 10.94 2.37 2.99
CA LEU A 183 9.60 2.49 3.52
C LEU A 183 8.67 1.66 2.66
N THR A 184 7.92 0.76 3.28
CA THR A 184 6.84 0.01 2.63
C THR A 184 5.50 0.71 2.89
N LEU A 185 4.55 0.58 1.97
CA LEU A 185 3.18 1.04 2.23
C LEU A 185 2.59 0.23 3.38
N THR A 186 1.72 0.82 4.17
CA THR A 186 0.99 0.11 5.25
C THR A 186 -0.36 -0.44 4.74
N ILE A 187 -0.27 -1.24 3.68
CA ILE A 187 -1.34 -2.15 3.24
C ILE A 187 -1.21 -3.48 3.99
N ARG A 188 -2.27 -4.28 4.04
CA ARG A 188 -2.25 -5.59 4.74
C ARG A 188 -1.70 -5.44 6.17
N THR A 189 -2.15 -4.40 6.88
CA THR A 189 -1.57 -3.93 8.14
C THR A 189 -2.61 -3.97 9.23
N PHE A 190 -2.26 -4.57 10.37
CA PHE A 190 -3.02 -4.45 11.60
C PHE A 190 -2.48 -3.28 12.43
N ALA A 191 -3.36 -2.38 12.83
CA ALA A 191 -3.05 -1.32 13.80
C ALA A 191 -3.75 -1.64 15.11
N ILE A 192 -3.03 -1.56 16.22
CA ILE A 192 -3.50 -1.85 17.57
C ILE A 192 -3.32 -0.60 18.41
N GLY A 193 -4.36 -0.24 19.16
CA GLY A 193 -4.33 0.84 20.14
C GLY A 193 -5.60 0.83 20.97
N GLU A 194 -5.52 1.29 22.22
CA GLU A 194 -6.70 1.46 23.10
C GLU A 194 -7.55 0.18 23.24
N GLY A 195 -6.90 -0.99 23.28
CA GLY A 195 -7.59 -2.29 23.39
C GLY A 195 -8.37 -2.69 22.14
N THR A 196 -8.13 -2.06 20.99
CA THR A 196 -8.79 -2.37 19.71
C THR A 196 -7.75 -2.77 18.66
N ILE A 197 -8.08 -3.74 17.82
CA ILE A 197 -7.33 -4.08 16.60
C ILE A 197 -8.11 -3.61 15.38
N HIS A 198 -7.41 -3.03 14.41
CA HIS A 198 -7.98 -2.46 13.21
C HIS A 198 -7.31 -3.01 11.96
N LEU A 199 -8.08 -3.14 10.89
CA LEU A 199 -7.62 -3.51 9.55
C LEU A 199 -8.44 -2.74 8.51
N TRP A 200 -7.77 -2.19 7.50
CA TRP A 200 -8.40 -1.55 6.36
C TRP A 200 -8.12 -2.37 5.10
N VAL A 201 -9.16 -2.60 4.29
CA VAL A 201 -9.07 -3.36 3.05
C VAL A 201 -9.92 -2.71 1.98
N GLY A 202 -9.44 -2.70 0.74
CA GLY A 202 -10.08 -1.98 -0.34
C GLY A 202 -9.38 -2.14 -1.67
N GLY A 203 -9.72 -1.27 -2.61
CA GLY A 203 -9.29 -1.35 -4.00
C GLY A 203 -9.45 -0.02 -4.73
N GLY A 204 -8.83 0.05 -5.91
CA GLY A 204 -8.95 1.19 -6.81
C GLY A 204 -10.28 1.13 -7.56
N ILE A 205 -11.11 2.15 -7.38
CA ILE A 205 -12.36 2.33 -8.12
C ILE A 205 -12.08 3.17 -9.35
N VAL A 206 -12.41 2.61 -10.52
CA VAL A 206 -12.37 3.27 -11.82
C VAL A 206 -13.78 3.38 -12.41
N TRP A 207 -13.91 4.03 -13.56
CA TRP A 207 -15.22 4.36 -14.14
C TRP A 207 -16.08 3.12 -14.49
N ASP A 208 -15.46 1.98 -14.78
CA ASP A 208 -16.09 0.70 -15.12
C ASP A 208 -15.94 -0.34 -13.98
N SER A 209 -15.73 0.12 -12.74
CA SER A 209 -15.79 -0.73 -11.55
C SER A 209 -17.22 -1.12 -11.22
N GLU A 210 -17.44 -2.42 -11.00
CA GLU A 210 -18.71 -2.98 -10.54
C GLU A 210 -18.70 -3.05 -9.00
N PRO A 211 -19.60 -2.35 -8.28
CA PRO A 211 -19.51 -2.19 -6.83
C PRO A 211 -19.37 -3.50 -6.04
N GLU A 212 -20.17 -4.51 -6.38
CA GLU A 212 -20.15 -5.81 -5.72
C GLU A 212 -18.82 -6.55 -5.93
N ALA A 213 -18.22 -6.44 -7.12
CA ALA A 213 -16.93 -7.06 -7.42
C ALA A 213 -15.78 -6.42 -6.62
N GLU A 214 -15.82 -5.09 -6.42
CA GLU A 214 -14.81 -4.37 -5.65
C GLU A 214 -14.88 -4.72 -4.15
N ILE A 215 -16.10 -4.92 -3.64
CA ILE A 215 -16.31 -5.43 -2.27
C ILE A 215 -15.74 -6.83 -2.14
N ASP A 216 -16.02 -7.74 -3.08
CA ASP A 216 -15.49 -9.09 -3.09
C ASP A 216 -13.95 -9.13 -3.22
N GLU A 217 -13.36 -8.24 -4.01
CA GLU A 217 -11.91 -8.07 -4.09
C GLU A 217 -11.32 -7.65 -2.73
N SER A 218 -11.94 -6.69 -2.05
CA SER A 218 -11.48 -6.25 -0.73
C SER A 218 -11.48 -7.39 0.29
N TRP A 219 -12.50 -8.27 0.25
CA TRP A 219 -12.55 -9.48 1.09
C TRP A 219 -11.50 -10.51 0.68
N THR A 220 -11.21 -10.65 -0.62
CA THR A 220 -10.14 -11.52 -1.12
C THR A 220 -8.79 -11.10 -0.56
N LYS A 221 -8.54 -9.78 -0.43
CA LYS A 221 -7.33 -9.24 0.22
C LYS A 221 -7.32 -9.46 1.74
N ALA A 222 -8.49 -9.40 2.39
CA ALA A 222 -8.64 -9.55 3.85
C ALA A 222 -8.48 -10.99 4.33
N ARG A 223 -9.11 -11.96 3.64
CA ARG A 223 -9.25 -13.36 4.08
C ARG A 223 -7.93 -14.03 4.47
N PRO A 224 -6.81 -13.90 3.71
CA PRO A 224 -5.53 -14.50 4.10
C PRO A 224 -4.98 -13.95 5.43
N LEU A 225 -5.17 -12.66 5.69
CA LEU A 225 -4.73 -12.01 6.93
C LEU A 225 -5.58 -12.47 8.11
N LEU A 226 -6.90 -12.49 7.94
CA LEU A 226 -7.84 -12.95 8.97
C LEU A 226 -7.59 -14.42 9.31
N ALA A 227 -7.42 -15.27 8.29
CA ALA A 227 -7.13 -16.69 8.47
C ALA A 227 -5.82 -16.93 9.24
N ALA A 228 -4.76 -16.18 8.93
CA ALA A 228 -3.47 -16.29 9.63
C ALA A 228 -3.61 -16.02 11.14
N ILE A 229 -4.51 -15.13 11.53
CA ILE A 229 -4.73 -14.75 12.93
C ILE A 229 -5.85 -15.57 13.61
N GLY A 230 -6.43 -16.54 12.90
CA GLY A 230 -7.53 -17.38 13.39
C GLY A 230 -8.90 -16.68 13.41
N ALA A 231 -9.01 -15.49 12.82
CA ALA A 231 -10.28 -14.79 12.65
C ALA A 231 -11.03 -15.31 11.43
N ARG A 232 -12.36 -15.31 11.50
CA ARG A 232 -13.23 -15.61 10.35
C ARG A 232 -13.76 -14.30 9.79
N ALA A 233 -13.72 -14.15 8.47
CA ALA A 233 -14.47 -13.08 7.82
C ALA A 233 -15.96 -13.26 8.16
N PRO A 234 -16.72 -12.18 8.43
CA PRO A 234 -18.15 -12.29 8.63
C PRO A 234 -18.77 -12.96 7.40
N VAL A 235 -19.50 -14.05 7.64
CA VAL A 235 -20.34 -14.68 6.63
C VAL A 235 -21.56 -13.77 6.52
N ASP A 236 -21.73 -13.11 5.37
CA ASP A 236 -22.85 -12.21 5.07
C ASP A 236 -22.87 -10.86 5.82
N ALA A 237 -21.75 -10.13 5.84
CA ALA A 237 -21.82 -8.69 6.09
C ALA A 237 -22.44 -7.97 4.88
N VAL A 238 -23.76 -8.07 4.74
CA VAL A 238 -24.52 -7.17 3.87
C VAL A 238 -24.25 -5.76 4.36
N VAL A 239 -23.52 -4.99 3.55
CA VAL A 239 -23.29 -3.56 3.73
C VAL A 239 -24.66 -2.90 3.92
N ARG A 240 -24.89 -2.31 5.09
CA ARG A 240 -26.02 -1.39 5.33
C ARG A 240 -25.50 0.03 5.39
#